data_AF-A0AAN6NPL7-F1
#
_entry.id   AF-A0AAN6NPL7-F1
#
_cell.length_a   1.000
_cell.length_b   1.000
_cell.length_c   1.000
_cell.angle_alpha   90.00
_cell.angle_beta   90.00
_cell.angle_gamma   90.00
#
_symmetry.space_group_name_H-M   'P 1'
#
loop_
_entity.id
_entity.type
_entity.pdbx_description
1 polymer ?
#
loop_
_entity_poly.entity_id
_entity_poly.type
_entity_poly.pdbx_seq_one_letter_code
_entity_poly.pdbx_strand_id
1 'polypeptide(L)'
;AHHKVRLAGVTDVQLLENGSRVSDKTYLYGLDRCVERDLGLKNVENQRWVRTKQEVQALMNMLNNNIFSHRPLDAKTLQYYVNDVVYLPTLYNLYAKRITKSSGWLGKAMDESARRVVEACGPG
;
A
#
# COMPACT_ATOMS: atom_id res chain seq x y z
N ALA A 1 -6.44 20.35 -2.31
CA ALA A 1 -6.95 19.43 -3.37
C ALA A 1 -6.53 19.91 -4.76
N HIS A 2 -5.45 19.35 -5.32
CA HIS A 2 -4.87 19.79 -6.60
C HIS A 2 -5.66 19.31 -7.85
N HIS A 3 -6.57 18.35 -7.69
CA HIS A 3 -7.39 17.78 -8.77
C HIS A 3 -8.87 17.77 -8.39
N LYS A 4 -9.77 18.02 -9.35
CA LYS A 4 -11.24 17.94 -9.17
C LYS A 4 -11.74 16.49 -9.11
N VAL A 5 -11.07 15.65 -8.33
CA VAL A 5 -11.35 14.21 -8.17
C VAL A 5 -11.81 13.99 -6.74
N ARG A 6 -12.86 13.17 -6.56
CA ARG A 6 -13.32 12.70 -5.25
C ARG A 6 -13.11 11.20 -5.14
N LEU A 7 -12.53 10.78 -4.03
CA LEU A 7 -12.38 9.37 -3.69
C LEU A 7 -13.61 8.92 -2.87
N ALA A 8 -14.18 7.78 -3.23
CA ALA A 8 -15.29 7.15 -2.53
C ALA A 8 -15.12 5.63 -2.58
N GLY A 9 -15.65 4.91 -1.57
CA GLY A 9 -15.51 3.45 -1.49
C GLY A 9 -14.06 2.98 -1.35
N VAL A 10 -13.20 3.79 -0.72
CA VAL A 10 -11.79 3.44 -0.50
C VAL A 10 -11.68 2.48 0.66
N THR A 11 -10.89 1.42 0.46
CA THR A 11 -10.46 0.53 1.53
C THR A 11 -8.95 0.58 1.65
N ASP A 12 -8.47 0.98 2.82
CA ASP A 12 -7.06 0.94 3.17
C ASP A 12 -6.66 -0.52 3.49
N VAL A 13 -5.84 -1.10 2.59
CA VAL A 13 -5.37 -2.48 2.71
C VAL A 13 -4.52 -2.69 3.97
N GLN A 14 -3.84 -1.66 4.49
CA GLN A 14 -3.04 -1.78 5.71
C GLN A 14 -3.92 -1.88 6.96
N LEU A 15 -5.12 -1.29 6.94
CA LEU A 15 -6.10 -1.48 8.01
C LEU A 15 -6.70 -2.88 7.98
N LEU A 16 -6.93 -3.44 6.78
CA LEU A 16 -7.34 -4.84 6.65
C LEU A 16 -6.26 -5.79 7.12
N GLU A 17 -4.99 -5.52 6.76
CA GLU A 17 -3.84 -6.27 7.27
C GLU A 17 -3.87 -6.29 8.81
N ASN A 18 -3.90 -5.11 9.43
CA ASN A 18 -3.90 -4.95 10.87
C ASN A 18 -5.05 -5.71 11.55
N GLY A 19 -6.27 -5.55 11.03
CA GLY A 19 -7.47 -6.25 11.53
C GLY A 19 -7.42 -7.77 11.33
N SER A 20 -6.68 -8.26 10.33
CA SER A 20 -6.54 -9.68 10.04
C SER A 20 -5.50 -10.40 10.92
N ARG A 21 -4.62 -9.66 11.61
CA ARG A 21 -3.57 -10.27 12.45
C ARG A 21 -4.13 -10.91 13.71
N VAL A 22 -3.50 -12.00 14.13
CA VAL A 22 -3.73 -12.58 15.48
C VAL A 22 -2.89 -11.85 16.54
N SER A 23 -1.70 -11.38 16.15
CA SER A 23 -0.76 -10.65 17.00
C SER A 23 -1.22 -9.23 17.35
N ASP A 24 -0.30 -8.49 17.98
CA ASP A 24 -0.44 -7.06 18.26
C ASP A 24 -0.88 -6.26 17.02
N LYS A 25 -1.69 -5.23 17.29
CA LYS A 25 -2.36 -4.32 16.35
C LYS A 25 -2.00 -2.85 16.58
N THR A 26 -1.06 -2.55 17.47
CA THR A 26 -0.64 -1.17 17.79
C THR A 26 0.11 -0.43 16.66
N TYR A 27 0.45 -1.12 15.57
CA TYR A 27 1.22 -0.56 14.45
C TYR A 27 0.75 -1.10 13.09
N LEU A 28 1.10 -0.44 11.99
CA LEU A 28 0.77 -0.90 10.63
C LEU A 28 2.00 -1.47 9.92
N TYR A 29 1.80 -2.49 9.08
CA TYR A 29 2.84 -2.92 8.15
C TYR A 29 2.88 -2.05 6.90
N GLY A 30 4.09 -1.71 6.44
CA GLY A 30 4.31 -1.18 5.10
C GLY A 30 3.92 -2.21 4.03
N LEU A 31 3.56 -1.73 2.84
CA LEU A 31 3.15 -2.58 1.72
C LEU A 31 4.19 -3.66 1.38
N ASP A 32 5.48 -3.33 1.52
CA ASP A 32 6.60 -4.25 1.38
C ASP A 32 6.51 -5.45 2.31
N ARG A 33 6.28 -5.17 3.59
CA ARG A 33 6.16 -6.21 4.60
C ARG A 33 4.90 -7.04 4.41
N CYS A 34 3.80 -6.43 3.95
CA CYS A 34 2.58 -7.15 3.58
C CYS A 34 2.83 -8.14 2.43
N VAL A 35 3.46 -7.68 1.33
CA VAL A 35 3.77 -8.52 0.18
C VAL A 35 4.73 -9.66 0.56
N GLU A 36 5.81 -9.36 1.26
CA GLU A 36 6.83 -10.33 1.67
C GLU A 36 6.23 -11.43 2.56
N ARG A 37 5.43 -11.05 3.57
CA ARG A 37 4.95 -12.01 4.58
C ARG A 37 3.74 -12.80 4.13
N ASP A 38 2.84 -12.20 3.34
CA ASP A 38 1.50 -12.75 3.15
C ASP A 38 1.23 -13.33 1.77
N LEU A 39 2.01 -12.97 0.75
CA LEU A 39 1.77 -13.47 -0.62
C LEU A 39 2.60 -14.69 -1.01
N GLY A 40 3.57 -15.09 -0.19
CA GLY A 40 4.38 -16.29 -0.44
C GLY A 40 5.09 -16.26 -1.80
N LEU A 41 5.51 -15.07 -2.25
CA LEU A 41 6.22 -14.92 -3.53
C LEU A 41 7.48 -15.78 -3.54
N LYS A 42 7.88 -16.28 -4.73
CA LYS A 42 9.15 -17.00 -4.86
C LYS A 42 10.29 -16.08 -4.45
N ASN A 43 11.32 -16.64 -3.79
CA ASN A 43 12.46 -15.87 -3.27
C ASN A 43 13.05 -14.87 -4.30
N VAL A 44 13.15 -15.27 -5.57
CA VAL A 44 13.68 -14.43 -6.65
C VAL A 44 12.75 -13.25 -6.98
N GLU A 45 11.44 -13.48 -7.00
CA GLU A 45 10.44 -12.43 -7.28
C GLU A 45 10.38 -11.43 -6.13
N ASN A 46 10.40 -11.93 -4.89
CA ASN A 46 10.43 -11.08 -3.70
C ASN A 46 11.70 -10.23 -3.64
N GLN A 47 12.88 -10.83 -3.87
CA GLN A 47 14.15 -10.11 -3.92
C GLN A 47 14.15 -9.02 -4.99
N ARG A 48 13.63 -9.31 -6.19
CA ARG A 48 13.53 -8.32 -7.27
C ARG A 48 12.60 -7.16 -6.89
N TRP A 49 11.48 -7.47 -6.25
CA TRP A 49 10.50 -6.49 -5.80
C TRP A 49 11.09 -5.57 -4.73
N VAL A 50 11.65 -6.14 -3.66
CA VAL A 50 12.29 -5.39 -2.55
C VAL A 50 13.44 -4.54 -3.06
N ARG A 51 14.33 -5.13 -3.88
CA ARG A 51 15.49 -4.42 -4.44
C ARG A 51 15.07 -3.21 -5.27
N THR A 52 14.08 -3.37 -6.15
CA THR A 52 13.59 -2.27 -6.99
C THR A 52 13.05 -1.14 -6.12
N LYS A 53 12.30 -1.48 -5.06
CA LYS A 53 11.72 -0.49 -4.15
C LYS A 53 12.78 0.28 -3.38
N GLN A 54 13.77 -0.41 -2.84
CA GLN A 54 14.89 0.19 -2.11
C GLN A 54 15.76 1.09 -2.99
N GLU A 55 16.11 0.64 -4.21
CA GLU A 55 16.92 1.43 -5.14
C GLU A 55 16.23 2.75 -5.51
N VAL A 56 14.93 2.69 -5.83
CA VAL A 56 14.16 3.87 -6.23
C VAL A 56 13.90 4.81 -5.05
N GLN A 57 13.69 4.28 -3.84
CA GLN A 57 13.56 5.10 -2.63
C GLN A 57 14.88 5.77 -2.23
N ALA A 58 16.02 5.09 -2.41
CA ALA A 58 17.34 5.69 -2.22
C ALA A 58 17.59 6.83 -3.22
N LEU A 59 17.19 6.66 -4.48
CA LEU A 59 17.30 7.71 -5.50
C LEU A 59 16.46 8.95 -5.15
N MET A 60 15.25 8.77 -4.63
CA MET A 60 14.40 9.88 -4.17
C MET A 60 15.03 10.65 -3.00
N ASN A 61 15.72 9.95 -2.10
CA ASN A 61 16.33 10.57 -0.93
C ASN A 61 17.66 11.29 -1.26
N MET A 62 18.40 10.80 -2.26
CA MET A 62 19.70 11.37 -2.64
C MET A 62 19.59 12.58 -3.55
N LEU A 63 18.65 12.56 -4.49
CA LEU A 63 18.44 13.66 -5.39
C LEU A 63 17.25 14.47 -4.84
N ASN A 64 17.43 15.76 -4.55
CA ASN A 64 16.32 16.72 -4.48
C ASN A 64 15.51 16.81 -5.80
N ASN A 65 15.66 15.84 -6.70
CA ASN A 65 14.94 15.72 -7.95
C ASN A 65 13.64 14.95 -7.74
N ASN A 66 12.59 15.54 -8.29
CA ASN A 66 11.33 14.87 -8.50
C ASN A 66 11.50 13.84 -9.63
N ILE A 67 12.04 12.64 -9.31
CA ILE A 67 12.26 11.57 -10.30
C ILE A 67 10.96 11.22 -11.04
N PHE A 68 9.81 11.45 -10.40
CA PHE A 68 8.49 11.26 -10.98
C PHE A 68 8.10 12.28 -12.06
N SER A 69 8.81 13.40 -12.16
CA SER A 69 8.57 14.44 -13.18
C SER A 69 9.33 14.21 -14.49
N HIS A 70 10.36 13.38 -14.50
CA HIS A 70 11.16 13.14 -15.70
C HIS A 70 10.37 12.36 -16.75
N ARG A 71 10.51 12.77 -18.02
CA ARG A 71 9.92 12.07 -19.16
C ARG A 71 10.98 11.86 -20.25
N PRO A 72 11.04 10.65 -20.87
CA PRO A 72 10.27 9.44 -20.53
C PRO A 72 10.60 8.89 -19.14
N LEU A 73 9.70 8.09 -18.55
CA LEU A 73 9.96 7.45 -17.26
C LEU A 73 11.06 6.40 -17.41
N ASP A 74 12.02 6.39 -16.47
CA ASP A 74 12.98 5.30 -16.33
C ASP A 74 12.23 3.98 -16.08
N ALA A 75 12.71 2.90 -16.72
CA ALA A 75 12.23 1.54 -16.52
C ALA A 75 12.18 1.12 -15.03
N LYS A 76 13.14 1.53 -14.20
CA LYS A 76 13.10 1.24 -12.75
C LYS A 76 11.99 2.02 -12.04
N THR A 77 11.80 3.30 -12.37
CA THR A 77 10.69 4.11 -11.84
C THR A 77 9.35 3.53 -12.29
N LEU A 78 9.23 3.06 -13.53
CA LEU A 78 8.04 2.37 -14.02
C LEU A 78 7.77 1.08 -13.24
N GLN A 79 8.80 0.25 -13.03
CA GLN A 79 8.67 -0.98 -12.25
C GLN A 79 8.29 -0.71 -10.80
N TYR A 80 8.80 0.36 -10.20
CA TYR A 80 8.40 0.81 -8.87
C TYR A 80 6.89 1.09 -8.80
N TYR A 81 6.34 1.85 -9.76
CA TYR A 81 4.89 2.10 -9.80
C TYR A 81 4.08 0.83 -9.93
N VAL A 82 4.48 -0.10 -10.81
CA VAL A 82 3.81 -1.40 -10.95
C VAL A 82 3.83 -2.15 -9.63
N ASN A 83 4.99 -2.19 -8.96
CA ASN A 83 5.19 -2.89 -7.70
C ASN A 83 4.31 -2.35 -6.56
N ASP A 84 3.96 -1.06 -6.57
CA ASP A 84 3.12 -0.43 -5.55
C ASP A 84 1.63 -0.73 -5.70
N VAL A 85 1.17 -1.20 -6.87
CA VAL A 85 -0.27 -1.41 -7.13
C VAL A 85 -0.63 -2.85 -7.47
N VAL A 86 0.27 -3.62 -8.10
CA VAL A 86 -0.05 -4.92 -8.70
C VAL A 86 -0.55 -5.96 -7.68
N TYR A 87 -0.10 -5.85 -6.43
CA TYR A 87 -0.43 -6.81 -5.37
C TYR A 87 -1.57 -6.39 -4.45
N LEU A 88 -2.06 -5.15 -4.56
CA LEU A 88 -3.13 -4.64 -3.70
C LEU A 88 -4.43 -5.48 -3.78
N PRO A 89 -4.91 -5.94 -4.97
CA PRO A 89 -6.11 -6.76 -5.04
C PRO A 89 -5.96 -8.12 -4.35
N THR A 90 -4.78 -8.75 -4.48
CA THR A 90 -4.50 -10.05 -3.86
C THR A 90 -4.44 -9.93 -2.34
N LEU A 91 -3.74 -8.90 -1.83
CA LEU A 91 -3.68 -8.59 -0.41
C LEU A 91 -5.07 -8.30 0.17
N TYR A 92 -5.86 -7.47 -0.52
CA TYR A 92 -7.23 -7.18 -0.12
C TYR A 92 -8.06 -8.47 0.05
N ASN A 93 -8.06 -9.33 -0.97
CA ASN A 93 -8.83 -10.58 -0.92
C ASN A 93 -8.35 -11.52 0.19
N LEU A 94 -7.05 -11.56 0.44
CA LEU A 94 -6.46 -12.37 1.50
C LEU A 94 -6.90 -11.88 2.88
N TYR A 95 -6.77 -10.58 3.16
CA TYR A 95 -7.12 -10.02 4.46
C TYR A 95 -8.63 -10.01 4.71
N ALA A 96 -9.44 -9.73 3.68
CA ALA A 96 -10.89 -9.82 3.77
C ALA A 96 -11.37 -11.24 4.11
N LYS A 97 -10.69 -12.29 3.63
CA LYS A 97 -10.99 -13.69 4.00
C LYS A 97 -10.57 -14.03 5.44
N ARG A 98 -9.48 -13.45 5.93
CA ARG A 98 -8.97 -13.69 7.28
C ARG A 98 -9.79 -12.99 8.37
N ILE A 99 -10.35 -11.82 8.06
CA ILE A 99 -11.24 -11.11 8.97
C ILE A 99 -12.57 -11.85 9.06
N THR A 100 -12.89 -12.36 10.26
CA THR A 100 -14.20 -12.97 10.50
C THR A 100 -15.29 -11.90 10.50
N LYS A 101 -16.42 -12.20 9.86
CA LYS A 101 -17.57 -11.27 9.75
C LYS A 101 -18.11 -10.82 11.12
N SER A 102 -17.98 -11.67 12.15
CA SER A 102 -18.44 -11.39 13.52
C SER A 102 -17.52 -10.44 14.30
N SER A 103 -16.31 -10.16 13.83
CA SER A 103 -15.33 -9.36 14.58
C SER A 103 -15.56 -7.85 14.53
N GLY A 104 -16.40 -7.36 13.61
CA GLY A 104 -16.60 -5.92 13.37
C GLY A 104 -15.40 -5.18 12.77
N TRP A 105 -14.25 -5.84 12.58
CA TRP A 105 -13.03 -5.22 12.08
C TRP A 105 -13.16 -4.65 10.68
N LEU A 106 -13.91 -5.33 9.81
CA LEU A 106 -14.13 -4.84 8.45
C LEU A 106 -14.82 -3.47 8.45
N GLY A 107 -15.84 -3.29 9.31
CA GLY A 107 -16.52 -2.00 9.48
C GLY A 107 -15.56 -0.92 9.99
N LYS A 108 -14.79 -1.22 11.04
CA LYS A 108 -13.79 -0.28 11.58
C LYS A 108 -12.75 0.13 10.53
N ALA A 109 -12.29 -0.81 9.71
CA ALA A 109 -11.35 -0.52 8.64
C ALA A 109 -11.97 0.39 7.57
N MET A 110 -13.24 0.18 7.21
CA MET A 110 -13.95 1.03 6.26
C MET A 110 -14.17 2.46 6.80
N ASP A 111 -14.59 2.58 8.07
CA ASP A 111 -14.80 3.87 8.72
C ASP A 111 -13.51 4.69 8.81
N GLU A 112 -12.41 4.05 9.26
CA GLU A 112 -11.11 4.71 9.33
C GLU A 112 -10.53 5.00 7.93
N SER A 113 -10.78 4.15 6.93
CA SER A 113 -10.40 4.43 5.53
C SER A 113 -11.10 5.70 5.04
N ALA A 114 -12.40 5.83 5.30
CA ALA A 114 -13.17 7.02 4.93
C ALA A 114 -12.64 8.27 5.65
N ARG A 115 -12.34 8.16 6.95
CA ARG A 115 -11.75 9.25 7.74
C ARG A 115 -10.41 9.72 7.16
N ARG A 116 -9.51 8.78 6.83
CA ARG A 116 -8.20 9.07 6.20
C ARG A 116 -8.33 9.74 4.84
N VAL A 117 -9.32 9.34 4.04
CA VAL A 117 -9.59 10.01 2.76
C VAL A 117 -10.04 11.45 2.98
N VAL A 118 -10.94 11.70 3.93
CA VAL A 118 -11.39 13.06 4.27
C VAL A 118 -10.22 13.92 4.73
N GLU A 119 -9.35 13.38 5.59
CA GLU A 119 -8.14 14.07 6.07
C GLU A 119 -7.17 14.38 4.93
N ALA A 120 -6.83 13.38 4.11
CA ALA A 120 -5.90 13.53 2.98
C ALA A 120 -6.43 14.45 1.87
N CYS A 121 -7.76 14.52 1.69
CA CYS A 121 -8.40 15.36 0.68
C CYS A 121 -8.90 16.70 1.24
N GLY A 122 -8.76 16.94 2.55
CA GLY A 122 -9.16 18.18 3.21
C GLY A 122 -8.36 19.40 2.75
N PRO A 123 -8.82 20.62 3.08
CA PRO A 123 -7.97 21.80 2.99
C PRO A 123 -6.80 21.60 3.97
N GLY A 124 -5.58 21.53 3.43
CA GLY A 124 -4.34 21.48 4.21
C GLY A 124 -3.96 22.84 4.77
#